data_AF-W9E8A2-F1
#
_entry.id   AF-W9E8A2-F1
#
_cell.length_a   1.000
_cell.length_b   1.000
_cell.length_c   1.000
_cell.angle_alpha   90.00
_cell.angle_beta   90.00
_cell.angle_gamma   90.00
#
_symmetry.space_group_name_H-M   'P 1'
#
loop_
_entity.id
_entity.type
_entity.pdbx_description
1 polymer ?
#
loop_
_entity_poly.entity_id
_entity_poly.type
_entity_poly.pdbx_seq_one_letter_code
_entity_poly.pdbx_strand_id
1 'polypeptide(L)'
;MDNNDLISKKELLEITGISYGQLYRWKRKNLIPEEWFIRKSTFTGQETFFPKAKILERVNKILSMKEDLSLDDLANMLSPNPSEIVLSLDEIKKRNIVSLISLELYIKTFGEEKEFSFNSILYIYIVDEMIIAGDINLEEGKIILETLKENYNKFNGKNCDLLFVRKFGVSTCFLVSSGSEVYFEPGAKIIKRLSVAGIIEELKIKLVNGGEFNE
;
A
#
# COMPACT_ATOMS: atom_id res chain seq x y z
N MET A 1 29.31 -3.92 -13.14
CA MET A 1 27.95 -3.66 -13.69
C MET A 1 27.36 -5.02 -13.93
N ASP A 2 26.68 -5.51 -12.90
CA ASP A 2 26.67 -6.94 -12.62
C ASP A 2 25.55 -7.62 -13.39
N ASN A 3 25.96 -8.46 -14.34
CA ASN A 3 25.10 -9.30 -15.16
C ASN A 3 24.48 -10.48 -14.34
N ASN A 4 24.54 -10.42 -13.01
CA ASN A 4 24.25 -11.52 -12.07
C ASN A 4 22.89 -11.43 -11.37
N ASP A 5 22.11 -10.36 -11.61
CA ASP A 5 20.83 -10.14 -10.91
C ASP A 5 19.61 -10.54 -11.74
N LEU A 6 19.78 -11.30 -12.82
CA LEU A 6 18.68 -11.79 -13.65
C LEU A 6 18.50 -13.30 -13.46
N ILE A 7 17.25 -13.73 -13.38
CA ILE A 7 16.85 -15.14 -13.35
C ILE A 7 16.07 -15.47 -14.62
N SER A 8 16.32 -16.63 -15.22
CA SER A 8 15.56 -17.08 -16.38
C SER A 8 14.14 -17.49 -15.97
N LYS A 9 13.20 -17.42 -16.91
CA LYS A 9 11.83 -17.94 -16.70
C LYS A 9 11.85 -19.39 -16.23
N LYS A 10 12.73 -20.22 -16.79
CA LYS A 10 12.81 -21.64 -16.45
C LYS A 10 13.22 -21.83 -14.98
N GLU A 11 14.29 -21.17 -14.55
CA GLU A 11 14.76 -21.21 -13.16
C GLU A 11 13.73 -20.62 -12.19
N LEU A 12 13.04 -19.54 -12.57
CA LEU A 12 12.00 -18.95 -11.73
C LEU A 12 10.88 -19.95 -11.42
N LEU A 13 10.38 -20.65 -12.44
CA LEU A 13 9.31 -21.65 -12.28
C LEU A 13 9.79 -22.84 -11.43
N GLU A 14 11.05 -23.25 -11.58
CA GLU A 14 11.65 -24.36 -10.84
C GLU A 14 11.84 -24.01 -9.35
N ILE A 15 12.39 -22.83 -9.04
CA ILE A 15 12.64 -22.39 -7.66
C ILE A 15 11.34 -22.11 -6.89
N THR A 16 10.35 -21.50 -7.55
CA THR A 16 9.10 -21.07 -6.89
C THR A 16 8.00 -22.12 -6.95
N GLY A 17 8.20 -23.20 -7.71
CA GLY A 17 7.22 -24.27 -7.88
C GLY A 17 5.93 -23.87 -8.61
N ILE A 18 5.86 -22.66 -9.18
CA ILE A 18 4.68 -22.17 -9.90
C ILE A 18 4.67 -22.71 -11.34
N SER A 19 3.48 -22.93 -11.89
CA SER A 19 3.32 -23.28 -13.31
C SER A 19 3.51 -22.07 -14.23
N TYR A 20 3.90 -22.32 -15.47
CA TYR A 20 3.96 -21.28 -16.52
C TYR A 20 2.60 -20.58 -16.70
N GLY A 21 1.49 -21.33 -16.59
CA GLY A 21 0.13 -20.79 -16.65
C GLY A 21 -0.16 -19.80 -15.51
N GLN A 22 0.32 -20.07 -14.28
CA GLN A 22 0.20 -19.13 -13.16
C GLN A 22 0.97 -17.84 -13.43
N LEU A 23 2.25 -17.96 -13.84
CA LEU A 23 3.08 -16.79 -14.16
C LEU A 23 2.44 -15.92 -15.27
N TYR A 24 1.87 -16.55 -16.30
CA TYR A 24 1.18 -15.83 -17.36
C TYR A 24 -0.15 -15.21 -16.93
N ARG A 25 -0.92 -15.89 -16.07
CA ARG A 25 -2.14 -15.32 -15.45
C ARG A 25 -1.79 -14.09 -14.61
N TRP A 26 -0.72 -14.16 -13.82
CA TRP A 26 -0.24 -13.05 -13.00
C TRP A 26 0.24 -11.87 -13.84
N LYS A 27 0.89 -12.11 -14.98
CA LYS A 27 1.20 -11.07 -15.97
C LYS A 27 -0.06 -10.36 -16.45
N ARG A 28 -1.06 -11.12 -16.93
CA ARG A 28 -2.31 -10.54 -17.50
C ARG A 28 -3.17 -9.81 -16.48
N LYS A 29 -3.08 -10.19 -15.20
CA LYS A 29 -3.77 -9.53 -14.08
C LYS A 29 -2.94 -8.40 -13.46
N ASN A 30 -1.84 -7.97 -14.10
CA ASN A 30 -0.91 -6.94 -13.59
C ASN A 30 -0.33 -7.20 -12.19
N LEU A 31 -0.30 -8.46 -11.73
CA LEU A 31 0.30 -8.79 -10.43
C LEU A 31 1.82 -8.72 -10.47
N ILE A 32 2.41 -8.90 -11.66
CA ILE A 32 3.83 -8.73 -11.94
C ILE A 32 3.96 -7.69 -13.07
N PRO A 33 4.72 -6.60 -12.86
CA PRO A 33 4.89 -5.56 -13.87
C PRO A 33 5.41 -6.13 -15.20
N GLU A 34 4.85 -5.67 -16.32
CA GLU A 34 5.28 -6.16 -17.64
C GLU A 34 6.73 -5.79 -17.95
N GLU A 35 7.22 -4.67 -17.43
CA GLU A 35 8.62 -4.25 -17.56
C GLU A 35 9.64 -5.25 -16.98
N TRP A 36 9.21 -6.15 -16.09
CA TRP A 36 10.08 -7.19 -15.53
C TRP A 36 10.28 -8.37 -16.47
N PHE A 37 9.49 -8.49 -17.55
CA PHE A 37 9.60 -9.55 -18.56
C PHE A 37 10.63 -9.16 -19.64
N ILE A 38 11.90 -9.28 -19.30
CA ILE A 38 13.01 -8.86 -20.16
C ILE A 38 13.29 -9.96 -21.19
N ARG A 39 12.95 -9.74 -22.46
CA ARG A 39 13.28 -10.68 -23.54
C ARG A 39 14.72 -10.48 -24.00
N LYS A 40 15.52 -11.56 -23.97
CA LYS A 40 16.88 -11.59 -24.50
C LYS A 40 17.01 -12.69 -25.55
N SER A 41 17.73 -12.41 -26.64
CA SER A 41 18.10 -13.42 -27.63
C SER A 41 19.21 -14.30 -27.06
N THR A 42 18.98 -15.61 -27.00
CA THR A 42 19.95 -16.63 -26.62
C THR A 42 20.33 -17.47 -27.85
N PHE A 43 21.40 -18.27 -27.75
CA PHE A 43 21.89 -19.11 -28.84
C PHE A 43 20.84 -20.11 -29.36
N THR A 44 19.83 -20.45 -28.54
CA THR A 44 18.75 -21.39 -28.84
C THR A 44 17.37 -20.74 -29.02
N GLY A 45 17.27 -19.40 -29.02
CA GLY A 45 15.98 -18.71 -29.25
C GLY A 45 15.83 -17.36 -28.55
N GLN A 46 14.60 -16.97 -28.21
CA GLN A 46 14.33 -15.85 -27.30
C GLN A 46 13.94 -16.39 -25.92
N GLU A 47 14.66 -15.97 -24.90
CA GLU A 47 14.36 -16.27 -23.51
C GLU A 47 13.87 -15.04 -22.77
N THR A 48 13.11 -15.27 -21.70
CA THR A 48 12.63 -14.21 -20.82
C THR A 48 13.37 -14.30 -19.49
N PHE A 49 13.90 -13.17 -19.06
CA PHE A 49 14.61 -12.98 -17.82
C PHE A 49 13.86 -11.99 -16.93
N PHE A 50 14.08 -12.11 -15.63
CA PHE A 50 13.44 -11.28 -14.60
C PHE A 50 14.48 -10.76 -13.61
N PRO A 51 14.32 -9.56 -13.03
CA PRO A 51 15.14 -9.11 -11.89
C PRO A 51 14.95 -10.06 -10.70
N LYS A 52 15.98 -10.84 -10.38
CA LYS A 52 15.94 -12.01 -9.49
C LYS A 52 15.37 -11.69 -8.11
N ALA A 53 15.88 -10.66 -7.43
CA ALA A 53 15.41 -10.29 -6.10
C ALA A 53 13.93 -9.87 -6.11
N LYS A 54 13.57 -8.95 -7.02
CA LYS A 54 12.21 -8.41 -7.12
C LYS A 54 11.16 -9.47 -7.48
N ILE A 55 11.48 -10.34 -8.44
CA ILE A 55 10.54 -11.35 -8.91
C ILE A 55 10.34 -12.45 -7.85
N LEU A 56 11.40 -12.88 -7.16
CA LEU A 56 11.30 -13.92 -6.13
C LEU A 56 10.51 -13.40 -4.91
N GLU A 57 10.80 -12.19 -4.45
CA GLU A 57 10.04 -11.54 -3.39
C GLU A 57 8.56 -11.41 -3.77
N ARG A 58 8.27 -10.96 -4.99
CA ARG A 58 6.90 -10.80 -5.47
C ARG A 58 6.16 -12.14 -5.58
N VAL A 59 6.80 -13.16 -6.14
CA VAL A 59 6.20 -14.50 -6.27
C VAL A 59 5.94 -15.12 -4.90
N ASN A 60 6.89 -15.00 -3.97
CA ASN A 60 6.72 -15.48 -2.60
C ASN A 60 5.56 -14.75 -1.90
N LYS A 61 5.44 -13.42 -2.05
CA LYS A 61 4.30 -12.64 -1.53
C LYS A 61 2.97 -13.12 -2.13
N ILE A 62 2.92 -13.42 -3.43
CA ILE A 62 1.71 -13.95 -4.07
C ILE A 62 1.38 -15.37 -3.58
N LEU A 63 2.38 -16.21 -3.37
CA LEU A 63 2.19 -17.58 -2.88
C LEU A 63 1.75 -17.63 -1.42
N SER A 64 2.33 -16.80 -0.55
CA SER A 64 1.94 -16.70 0.86
C SER A 64 0.50 -16.19 1.02
N MET A 65 -0.03 -15.46 0.05
CA MET A 65 -1.42 -15.01 0.03
C MET A 65 -2.39 -16.05 -0.56
N LYS A 66 -1.88 -17.15 -1.12
CA LYS A 66 -2.67 -18.16 -1.86
C LYS A 66 -3.15 -19.32 -0.99
N GLU A 67 -2.64 -19.46 0.24
CA GLU A 67 -3.16 -20.46 1.19
C GLU A 67 -4.51 -20.03 1.79
N ASP A 68 -4.83 -18.72 1.76
CA ASP A 68 -6.06 -18.18 2.36
C ASP A 68 -7.08 -17.59 1.36
N LEU A 69 -6.75 -17.38 0.07
CA LEU A 69 -7.64 -16.66 -0.88
C LEU A 69 -7.58 -17.16 -2.35
N SER A 70 -8.68 -16.96 -3.09
CA SER A 70 -8.81 -17.37 -4.50
C SER A 70 -8.07 -16.44 -5.49
N LEU A 71 -7.70 -16.96 -6.67
CA LEU A 71 -6.99 -16.19 -7.71
C LEU A 71 -7.79 -15.00 -8.25
N ASP A 72 -9.11 -15.02 -8.11
CA ASP A 72 -9.97 -13.91 -8.51
C ASP A 72 -10.05 -12.83 -7.42
N ASP A 73 -9.90 -13.18 -6.15
CA ASP A 73 -9.77 -12.23 -5.03
C ASP A 73 -8.43 -11.49 -5.09
N LEU A 74 -7.35 -12.21 -5.44
CA LEU A 74 -6.03 -11.64 -5.74
C LEU A 74 -6.06 -10.67 -6.93
N ALA A 75 -6.86 -10.97 -7.95
CA ALA A 75 -7.05 -10.09 -9.10
C ALA A 75 -7.85 -8.82 -8.75
N ASN A 76 -8.78 -8.92 -7.79
CA ASN A 76 -9.54 -7.78 -7.28
C ASN A 76 -8.71 -6.89 -6.34
N MET A 77 -7.77 -7.47 -5.56
CA MET A 77 -6.83 -6.69 -4.73
C MET A 77 -5.91 -5.77 -5.55
N LEU A 78 -5.51 -6.23 -6.73
CA LEU A 78 -4.50 -5.58 -7.58
C LEU A 78 -5.10 -4.77 -8.76
N SER A 79 -6.41 -4.85 -8.96
CA SER A 79 -7.15 -3.96 -9.89
C SER A 79 -7.69 -2.74 -9.14
N PRO A 80 -7.50 -1.51 -9.66
CA PRO A 80 -7.93 -0.29 -9.00
C PRO A 80 -9.39 0.00 -9.35
N ASN A 81 -10.28 -0.16 -8.38
CA ASN A 81 -11.34 0.83 -8.17
C ASN A 81 -11.54 1.03 -6.67
N PRO A 82 -10.63 1.78 -6.01
CA PRO A 82 -10.90 2.33 -4.67
C PRO A 82 -12.25 3.09 -4.60
N SER A 83 -12.76 3.52 -5.76
CA SER A 83 -14.03 4.18 -6.01
C SER A 83 -15.28 3.37 -5.64
N GLU A 84 -15.19 2.05 -5.50
CA GLU A 84 -16.35 1.19 -5.19
C GLU A 84 -16.45 0.81 -3.70
N ILE A 85 -15.40 1.05 -2.91
CA ILE A 85 -15.40 0.72 -1.50
C ILE A 85 -16.05 1.86 -0.72
N VAL A 86 -17.25 1.57 -0.25
CA VAL A 86 -18.03 2.42 0.65
C VAL A 86 -18.48 1.55 1.81
N LEU A 87 -18.09 1.91 3.03
CA LEU A 87 -18.45 1.17 4.24
C LEU A 87 -19.22 2.07 5.20
N SER A 88 -20.21 1.49 5.88
CA SER A 88 -20.88 2.14 7.01
C SER A 88 -19.98 2.19 8.25
N LEU A 89 -20.31 3.09 9.17
CA LEU A 89 -19.65 3.20 10.49
C LEU A 89 -19.61 1.83 11.21
N ASP A 90 -20.71 1.10 11.18
CA ASP A 90 -20.84 -0.19 11.86
C ASP A 90 -19.97 -1.27 11.24
N GLU A 91 -19.80 -1.27 9.92
CA GLU A 91 -18.90 -2.19 9.23
C GLU A 91 -17.44 -1.90 9.58
N ILE A 92 -17.05 -0.63 9.62
CA ILE A 92 -15.69 -0.23 10.00
C ILE A 92 -15.36 -0.72 11.42
N LYS A 93 -16.31 -0.55 12.35
CA LYS A 93 -16.18 -1.02 13.74
C LYS A 93 -16.11 -2.54 13.83
N LYS A 94 -17.03 -3.24 13.18
CA LYS A 94 -17.12 -4.72 13.24
C LYS A 94 -15.89 -5.40 12.66
N ARG A 95 -15.33 -4.85 11.57
CA ARG A 95 -14.16 -5.41 10.89
C ARG A 95 -12.83 -4.99 11.51
N ASN A 96 -12.87 -4.20 12.59
CA ASN A 96 -11.69 -3.67 13.30
C ASN A 96 -10.64 -3.07 12.35
N ILE A 97 -11.10 -2.32 11.35
CA ILE A 97 -10.23 -1.75 10.31
C ILE A 97 -9.36 -0.63 10.92
N VAL A 98 -9.93 0.16 11.83
CA VAL A 98 -9.28 1.25 12.56
C VAL A 98 -9.77 1.27 14.00
N SER A 99 -8.98 1.81 14.93
CA SER A 99 -9.42 2.01 16.30
C SER A 99 -10.58 3.02 16.41
N LEU A 100 -11.37 2.89 17.48
CA LEU A 100 -12.46 3.83 17.79
C LEU A 100 -11.95 5.26 17.97
N ILE A 101 -10.76 5.43 18.56
CA ILE A 101 -10.15 6.73 18.83
C ILE A 101 -9.92 7.49 17.52
N SER A 102 -9.37 6.82 16.52
CA SER A 102 -9.08 7.42 15.21
C SER A 102 -10.35 7.73 14.42
N LEU A 103 -11.37 6.87 14.55
CA LEU A 103 -12.68 7.09 13.94
C LEU A 103 -13.39 8.30 14.54
N GLU A 104 -13.39 8.43 15.87
CA GLU A 104 -13.93 9.58 16.60
C GLU A 104 -13.19 10.87 16.24
N LEU A 105 -11.86 10.82 16.11
CA LEU A 105 -11.07 11.97 15.68
C LEU A 105 -11.47 12.45 14.29
N TYR A 106 -11.69 11.53 13.34
CA TYR A 106 -12.15 11.88 12.00
C TYR A 106 -13.54 12.52 12.03
N ILE A 107 -14.49 11.92 12.75
CA ILE A 107 -15.85 12.44 12.89
C ILE A 107 -15.86 13.82 13.54
N LYS A 108 -15.03 14.04 14.56
CA LYS A 108 -14.87 15.36 15.20
C LYS A 108 -14.27 16.41 14.25
N THR A 109 -13.42 15.98 13.31
CA THR A 109 -12.70 16.86 12.38
C THR A 109 -13.57 17.25 11.18
N PHE A 110 -14.31 16.31 10.59
CA PHE A 110 -15.06 16.54 9.35
C PHE A 110 -16.58 16.42 9.48
N GLY A 111 -17.09 15.97 10.63
CA GLY A 111 -18.49 15.67 10.87
C GLY A 111 -18.82 14.17 10.70
N GLU A 112 -20.04 13.79 11.09
CA GLU A 112 -20.53 12.42 10.91
C GLU A 112 -20.84 12.15 9.43
N GLU A 113 -20.21 11.11 8.89
CA GLU A 113 -20.53 10.53 7.58
C GLU A 113 -21.36 9.25 7.81
N LYS A 114 -22.46 9.06 7.06
CA LYS A 114 -23.22 7.79 7.10
C LYS A 114 -22.43 6.64 6.48
N GLU A 115 -21.64 6.99 5.48
CA GLU A 115 -20.89 6.09 4.62
C GLU A 115 -19.50 6.69 4.37
N PHE A 116 -18.47 5.88 4.54
CA PHE A 116 -17.08 6.28 4.41
C PHE A 116 -16.53 5.74 3.10
N SER A 117 -16.06 6.64 2.25
CA SER A 117 -15.32 6.28 1.04
C SER A 117 -13.98 5.63 1.36
N PHE A 118 -13.39 4.91 0.41
CA PHE A 118 -12.02 4.39 0.54
C PHE A 118 -11.02 5.46 0.98
N ASN A 119 -11.08 6.67 0.42
CA ASN A 119 -10.19 7.75 0.81
C ASN A 119 -10.42 8.18 2.26
N SER A 120 -11.68 8.26 2.71
CA SER A 120 -11.99 8.54 4.12
C SER A 120 -11.36 7.47 5.03
N ILE A 121 -11.55 6.19 4.69
CA ILE A 121 -10.99 5.05 5.44
C ILE A 121 -9.45 5.09 5.43
N LEU A 122 -8.84 5.39 4.29
CA LEU A 122 -7.39 5.54 4.14
C LEU A 122 -6.84 6.62 5.06
N TYR A 123 -7.49 7.78 5.14
CA TYR A 123 -7.03 8.86 5.99
C TYR A 123 -7.11 8.49 7.47
N ILE A 124 -8.20 7.84 7.88
CA ILE A 124 -8.36 7.35 9.25
C ILE A 124 -7.29 6.29 9.55
N TYR A 125 -7.06 5.36 8.62
CA TYR A 125 -6.09 4.28 8.79
C TYR A 125 -4.65 4.78 8.93
N ILE A 126 -4.23 5.75 8.12
CA ILE A 126 -2.91 6.39 8.25
C ILE A 126 -2.72 6.98 9.65
N VAL A 127 -3.73 7.70 10.14
CA VAL A 127 -3.68 8.34 11.46
C VAL A 127 -3.71 7.30 12.58
N ASP A 128 -4.49 6.23 12.41
CA ASP A 128 -4.58 5.13 13.37
C ASP A 128 -3.24 4.45 13.60
N GLU A 129 -2.56 4.06 12.52
CA GLU A 129 -1.23 3.45 12.60
C GLU A 129 -0.23 4.36 13.33
N MET A 130 -0.27 5.67 13.06
CA MET A 130 0.63 6.64 13.68
C MET A 130 0.30 6.90 15.16
N ILE A 131 -0.98 6.91 15.54
CA ILE A 131 -1.41 7.04 16.95
C ILE A 131 -1.01 5.80 17.74
N ILE A 132 -1.29 4.60 17.21
CA ILE A 132 -0.98 3.32 17.87
C ILE A 132 0.54 3.15 18.04
N ALA A 133 1.32 3.55 17.03
CA ALA A 133 2.78 3.55 17.11
C ALA A 133 3.35 4.57 18.12
N GLY A 134 2.54 5.52 18.60
CA GLY A 134 2.99 6.60 19.47
C GLY A 134 3.79 7.68 18.74
N ASP A 135 3.74 7.72 17.41
CA ASP A 135 4.43 8.72 16.59
C ASP A 135 3.79 10.11 16.79
N ILE A 136 2.46 10.13 16.98
CA ILE A 136 1.65 11.35 17.06
C ILE A 136 0.61 11.30 18.19
N ASN A 137 0.19 12.50 18.62
CA ASN A 137 -1.00 12.67 19.46
C ASN A 137 -2.26 13.00 18.62
N LEU A 138 -3.40 13.19 19.29
CA LEU A 138 -4.69 13.46 18.62
C LEU A 138 -4.74 14.80 17.87
N GLU A 139 -4.14 15.86 18.40
CA GLU A 139 -4.09 17.16 17.73
C GLU A 139 -3.21 17.10 16.47
N GLU A 140 -2.12 16.32 16.53
CA GLU A 140 -1.27 16.03 15.38
C GLU A 140 -1.98 15.14 14.35
N GLY A 141 -2.79 14.18 14.81
CA GLY A 141 -3.67 13.38 13.94
C GLY A 141 -4.65 14.25 13.17
N LYS A 142 -5.23 15.27 13.80
CA LYS A 142 -6.09 16.25 13.13
C LYS A 142 -5.36 16.98 11.99
N ILE A 143 -4.14 17.46 12.24
CA ILE A 143 -3.32 18.13 11.20
C ILE A 143 -3.10 17.19 10.00
N ILE A 144 -2.82 15.91 10.26
CA ILE A 144 -2.62 14.91 9.21
C ILE A 144 -3.91 14.69 8.41
N LEU A 145 -5.05 14.52 9.09
CA LEU A 145 -6.35 14.34 8.44
C LEU A 145 -6.68 15.50 7.49
N GLU A 146 -6.56 16.74 7.97
CA GLU A 146 -6.83 17.95 7.18
C GLU A 146 -5.89 18.03 5.97
N THR A 147 -4.59 17.78 6.19
CA THR A 147 -3.58 17.77 5.11
C THR A 147 -3.91 16.75 4.03
N LEU A 148 -4.31 15.53 4.42
CA LEU A 148 -4.69 14.46 3.49
C LEU A 148 -5.95 14.83 2.70
N LYS A 149 -7.02 15.26 3.39
CA LYS A 149 -8.32 15.59 2.76
C LYS A 149 -8.18 16.68 1.71
N GLU A 150 -7.38 17.72 1.99
CA GLU A 150 -7.19 18.86 1.09
C GLU A 150 -6.24 18.58 -0.08
N ASN A 151 -5.23 17.73 0.11
CA ASN A 151 -4.10 17.67 -0.82
C ASN A 151 -3.92 16.32 -1.52
N TYR A 152 -4.40 15.21 -0.96
CA TYR A 152 -4.14 13.88 -1.53
C TYR A 152 -4.66 13.74 -2.98
N ASN A 153 -5.86 14.27 -3.25
CA ASN A 153 -6.44 14.23 -4.60
C ASN A 153 -5.62 15.01 -5.64
N LYS A 154 -4.78 15.97 -5.24
CA LYS A 154 -3.94 16.76 -6.16
C LYS A 154 -2.86 15.92 -6.84
N PHE A 155 -2.51 14.75 -6.28
CA PHE A 155 -1.57 13.82 -6.88
C PHE A 155 -2.15 13.03 -8.05
N ASN A 156 -3.48 13.02 -8.25
CA ASN A 156 -4.16 12.38 -9.38
C ASN A 156 -3.69 10.93 -9.62
N GLY A 157 -3.61 10.13 -8.55
CA GLY A 157 -3.19 8.72 -8.60
C GLY A 157 -1.67 8.50 -8.71
N LYS A 158 -0.85 9.55 -8.75
CA LYS A 158 0.60 9.41 -8.62
C LYS A 158 0.98 9.05 -7.18
N ASN A 159 2.00 8.24 -7.02
CA ASN A 159 2.52 7.87 -5.71
C ASN A 159 3.02 9.10 -4.94
N CYS A 160 2.64 9.17 -3.67
CA CYS A 160 3.10 10.20 -2.74
C CYS A 160 3.51 9.58 -1.41
N ASP A 161 4.35 10.32 -0.69
CA ASP A 161 4.73 10.03 0.67
C ASP A 161 4.13 11.10 1.59
N LEU A 162 3.70 10.70 2.79
CA LEU A 162 3.39 11.60 3.88
C LEU A 162 4.63 11.78 4.74
N LEU A 163 5.03 13.03 4.98
CA LEU A 163 6.10 13.36 5.92
C LEU A 163 5.53 14.14 7.10
N PHE A 164 5.87 13.67 8.29
CA PHE A 164 5.51 14.31 9.56
C PHE A 164 6.78 14.73 10.29
N VAL A 165 6.86 16.00 10.65
CA VAL A 165 8.08 16.65 11.14
C VAL A 165 7.75 17.46 12.39
N ARG A 166 8.66 17.45 13.37
CA ARG A 166 8.53 18.22 14.61
C ARG A 166 9.78 19.05 14.86
N LYS A 167 9.60 20.33 15.18
CA LYS A 167 10.66 21.25 15.59
C LYS A 167 10.22 22.03 16.82
N PHE A 168 10.97 21.93 17.91
CA PHE A 168 10.65 22.55 19.21
C PHE A 168 9.21 22.29 19.71
N GLY A 169 8.67 21.10 19.44
CA GLY A 169 7.30 20.72 19.81
C GLY A 169 6.21 21.20 18.85
N VAL A 170 6.54 22.02 17.85
CA VAL A 170 5.63 22.40 16.77
C VAL A 170 5.72 21.36 15.66
N SER A 171 4.57 20.90 15.19
CA SER A 171 4.46 19.84 14.20
C SER A 171 3.96 20.35 12.86
N THR A 172 4.43 19.73 11.80
CA THR A 172 4.02 20.04 10.42
C THR A 172 3.92 18.76 9.62
N CYS A 173 2.85 18.65 8.84
CA CYS A 173 2.57 17.54 7.94
C CYS A 173 2.59 18.06 6.50
N PHE A 174 3.12 17.27 5.57
CA PHE A 174 3.04 17.57 4.15
C PHE A 174 3.09 16.30 3.32
N LEU A 175 2.46 16.36 2.15
CA LEU A 175 2.51 15.31 1.14
C LEU A 175 3.53 15.69 0.07
N VAL A 176 4.37 14.75 -0.33
CA VAL A 176 5.35 14.93 -1.40
C VAL A 176 5.23 13.82 -2.42
N SER A 177 5.60 14.08 -3.67
CA SER A 177 5.71 13.00 -4.65
C SER A 177 6.72 11.95 -4.19
N SER A 178 6.41 10.68 -4.42
CA SER A 178 7.29 9.59 -3.97
C SER A 178 8.64 9.66 -4.67
N GLY A 179 9.71 9.41 -3.92
CA GLY A 179 11.09 9.54 -4.41
C GLY A 179 11.64 10.98 -4.43
N SER A 180 10.87 12.00 -4.04
CA SER A 180 11.40 13.35 -3.89
C SER A 180 12.44 13.45 -2.78
N GLU A 181 13.53 14.16 -3.06
CA GLU A 181 14.49 14.61 -2.07
C GLU A 181 13.90 15.76 -1.26
N VAL A 182 14.05 15.71 0.05
CA VAL A 182 13.58 16.74 0.97
C VAL A 182 14.72 17.07 1.93
N TYR A 183 15.10 18.34 1.98
CA TYR A 183 16.14 18.85 2.86
C TYR A 183 15.50 19.68 3.97
N PHE A 184 15.93 19.44 5.20
CA PHE A 184 15.37 20.07 6.39
C PHE A 184 16.37 21.07 6.97
N GLU A 185 15.84 22.15 7.54
CA GLU A 185 16.65 23.07 8.33
C GLU A 185 17.20 22.39 9.60
N PRO A 186 18.30 22.91 10.18
CA PRO A 186 18.83 22.39 11.43
C PRO A 186 17.79 22.36 12.57
N GLY A 187 17.75 21.25 13.30
CA GLY A 187 16.86 21.07 14.47
C GLY A 187 15.45 20.58 14.15
N ALA A 188 15.03 20.52 12.88
CA ALA A 188 13.83 19.80 12.49
C ALA A 188 14.05 18.28 12.57
N LYS A 189 13.11 17.57 13.17
CA LYS A 189 13.15 16.09 13.30
C LYS A 189 12.05 15.47 12.46
N ILE A 190 12.43 14.57 11.56
CA ILE A 190 11.47 13.73 10.85
C ILE A 190 10.97 12.68 11.86
N ILE A 191 9.68 12.75 12.19
CA ILE A 191 9.03 11.77 13.05
C ILE A 191 8.65 10.54 12.23
N LYS A 192 8.07 10.76 11.04
CA LYS A 192 7.69 9.67 10.14
C LYS A 192 7.74 10.11 8.68
N ARG A 193 8.12 9.18 7.80
CA ARG A 193 7.89 9.24 6.35
C ARG A 193 7.17 7.95 5.95
N LEU A 194 5.96 8.06 5.43
CA LEU A 194 5.11 6.94 5.05
C LEU A 194 4.89 6.95 3.54
N SER A 195 5.07 5.81 2.88
CA SER A 195 4.61 5.63 1.49
C SER A 195 3.10 5.41 1.50
N VAL A 196 2.33 6.34 0.93
CA VAL A 196 0.87 6.21 0.88
C VAL A 196 0.47 5.01 0.02
N ALA A 197 1.26 4.70 -1.03
CA ALA A 197 1.06 3.51 -1.83
C ALA A 197 1.22 2.21 -1.02
N GLY A 198 2.21 2.16 -0.11
CA GLY A 198 2.38 1.01 0.80
C GLY A 198 1.20 0.85 1.75
N ILE A 199 0.75 1.94 2.37
CA ILE A 199 -0.42 1.94 3.25
C ILE A 199 -1.70 1.51 2.50
N ILE A 200 -1.86 1.90 1.24
CA ILE A 200 -2.99 1.45 0.41
C ILE A 200 -2.96 -0.07 0.21
N GLU A 201 -1.78 -0.67 -0.03
CA GLU A 201 -1.68 -2.14 -0.13
C GLU A 201 -2.09 -2.81 1.19
N GLU A 202 -1.58 -2.32 2.32
CA GLU A 202 -1.89 -2.84 3.66
C GLU A 202 -3.39 -2.71 3.97
N LEU A 203 -3.97 -1.54 3.72
CA LEU A 203 -5.39 -1.29 3.95
C LEU A 203 -6.26 -2.20 3.08
N LYS A 204 -5.91 -2.40 1.81
CA LYS A 204 -6.65 -3.32 0.93
C LYS A 204 -6.64 -4.75 1.47
N ILE A 205 -5.51 -5.23 1.97
CA ILE A 205 -5.41 -6.55 2.60
C ILE A 205 -6.31 -6.60 3.83
N LYS A 206 -6.26 -5.58 4.69
CA LYS A 206 -7.09 -5.49 5.90
C LYS A 206 -8.59 -5.42 5.59
N LEU A 207 -8.98 -4.75 4.50
CA LEU A 207 -10.38 -4.66 4.06
C LEU A 207 -10.94 -5.99 3.55
N VAL A 208 -10.10 -6.82 2.94
CA VAL A 208 -10.49 -8.17 2.50
C VAL A 208 -10.49 -9.14 3.68
N ASN A 209 -9.45 -9.13 4.52
CA ASN A 209 -9.28 -10.09 5.61
C ASN A 209 -10.08 -9.72 6.86
N GLY A 210 -10.54 -8.47 7.01
CA GLY A 210 -11.31 -7.97 8.15
C GLY A 210 -12.70 -8.60 8.33
N GLY A 211 -13.03 -9.66 7.58
CA GLY A 211 -14.22 -10.49 7.75
C GLY A 211 -14.00 -11.83 8.46
N GLU A 212 -12.74 -12.26 8.68
CA GLU A 212 -12.43 -13.59 9.21
C GLU A 212 -11.74 -13.57 10.58
N PHE A 213 -12.35 -12.96 11.59
CA PHE A 213 -12.06 -13.35 12.97
C PHE A 213 -13.32 -13.15 13.82
N ASN A 214 -14.04 -14.26 14.03
CA ASN A 214 -14.88 -14.53 15.19
C ASN A 214 -15.26 -16.03 15.16
N GLU A 215 -14.42 -16.85 15.80
CA GLU A 215 -14.92 -17.91 16.70
C GLU A 215 -14.61 -17.49 18.14
#